data_AF-A0A679F9I2-F1
#
_entry.id   AF-A0A679F9I2-F1
#
_cell.length_a   1.000
_cell.length_b   1.000
_cell.length_c   1.000
_cell.angle_alpha   90.00
_cell.angle_beta   90.00
_cell.angle_gamma   90.00
#
_symmetry.space_group_name_H-M   'P 1'
#
loop_
_entity.id
_entity.type
_entity.pdbx_description
1 polymer ?
#
loop_
_entity_poly.entity_id
_entity_poly.type
_entity_poly.pdbx_seq_one_letter_code
_entity_poly.pdbx_strand_id
1 'polypeptide(L)'
;MVLEHRGDHASQWAAIASIAAKIGCTGETLRNWVRQAERDSGARPGATTDERERIKALERENRELRQANEILRKASAYFAAAELDRRSKQ
;
A
#
# COMPACT_ATOMS: atom_id res chain seq x y z
N MET A 1 -23.42 3.05 -11.19
CA MET A 1 -22.70 3.07 -9.89
C MET A 1 -23.15 4.26 -9.05
N VAL A 2 -22.96 4.25 -7.72
CA VAL A 2 -23.49 5.28 -6.77
C VAL A 2 -23.26 6.73 -7.20
N LEU A 3 -22.11 7.01 -7.84
CA LEU A 3 -21.77 8.35 -8.34
C LEU A 3 -22.68 8.79 -9.50
N GLU A 4 -23.11 7.87 -10.35
CA GLU A 4 -23.96 8.12 -11.52
C GLU A 4 -25.42 8.35 -11.13
N HIS A 5 -25.89 7.73 -10.04
CA HIS A 5 -27.25 7.89 -9.53
C HIS A 5 -27.40 8.99 -8.47
N ARG A 6 -26.41 9.87 -8.28
CA ARG A 6 -26.51 10.97 -7.30
C ARG A 6 -27.70 11.89 -7.57
N GLY A 7 -28.11 12.05 -8.83
CA GLY A 7 -29.25 12.89 -9.22
C GLY A 7 -30.62 12.24 -8.99
N ASP A 8 -30.68 10.92 -8.88
CA ASP A 8 -31.93 10.15 -8.79
C ASP A 8 -32.40 9.96 -7.33
N HIS A 9 -31.60 10.40 -6.37
CA HIS A 9 -31.83 10.17 -4.94
C HIS A 9 -31.65 11.44 -4.13
N ALA A 10 -32.47 11.60 -3.07
CA ALA A 10 -32.48 12.79 -2.21
C ALA A 10 -31.14 13.09 -1.51
N SER A 11 -30.24 12.10 -1.42
CA SER A 11 -28.87 12.30 -0.94
C SER A 11 -27.96 11.16 -1.43
N GLN A 12 -26.64 11.40 -1.38
CA GLN A 12 -25.64 10.36 -1.63
C GLN A 12 -25.84 9.16 -0.69
N TRP A 13 -26.27 9.38 0.56
CA TRP A 13 -26.56 8.30 1.50
C TRP A 13 -27.78 7.48 1.09
N ALA A 14 -28.83 8.11 0.57
CA ALA A 14 -30.01 7.41 0.05
C ALA A 14 -29.65 6.55 -1.17
N ALA A 15 -28.80 7.06 -2.07
CA ALA A 15 -28.25 6.28 -3.19
C ALA A 15 -27.42 5.09 -2.69
N ILE A 16 -26.54 5.30 -1.71
CA ILE A 16 -25.73 4.25 -1.09
C ILE A 16 -26.62 3.17 -0.47
N ALA A 17 -27.61 3.54 0.34
CA ALA A 17 -28.50 2.58 1.00
C ALA A 17 -29.29 1.74 -0.02
N SER A 18 -29.85 2.39 -1.06
CA SER A 18 -30.60 1.71 -2.11
C SER A 18 -29.74 0.71 -2.89
N ILE A 19 -28.54 1.13 -3.28
CA ILE A 19 -27.63 0.29 -4.08
C ILE A 19 -27.04 -0.83 -3.22
N ALA A 20 -26.67 -0.55 -1.96
CA ALA A 20 -26.14 -1.54 -1.03
C ALA A 20 -27.16 -2.68 -0.79
N ALA A 21 -28.44 -2.33 -0.62
CA ALA A 21 -29.52 -3.31 -0.50
C ALA A 21 -29.67 -4.20 -1.75
N LYS A 22 -29.50 -3.63 -2.95
CA LYS A 22 -29.57 -4.38 -4.22
C LYS A 22 -28.41 -5.34 -4.44
N ILE A 23 -27.21 -4.98 -3.97
CA ILE A 23 -25.97 -5.76 -4.19
C ILE A 23 -25.72 -6.73 -3.02
N GLY A 24 -26.45 -6.60 -1.91
CA GLY A 24 -26.32 -7.47 -0.75
C GLY A 24 -25.13 -7.14 0.15
N CYS A 25 -24.70 -5.87 0.19
CA CYS A 25 -23.66 -5.39 1.11
C CYS A 25 -24.24 -4.38 2.11
N THR A 26 -23.50 -4.09 3.18
CA THR A 26 -23.90 -3.01 4.09
C THR A 26 -23.68 -1.65 3.44
N GLY A 27 -24.53 -0.66 3.78
CA GLY A 27 -24.38 0.72 3.29
C GLY A 27 -23.02 1.33 3.66
N GLU A 28 -22.46 0.95 4.81
CA GLU A 28 -21.14 1.42 5.24
C GLU A 28 -20.00 0.86 4.39
N THR A 29 -20.08 -0.41 3.98
CA THR A 29 -19.11 -1.02 3.06
C THR A 29 -19.08 -0.25 1.73
N LEU A 30 -20.25 -0.04 1.14
CA LEU A 30 -20.37 0.69 -0.12
C LEU A 30 -19.93 2.15 0.02
N ARG A 31 -20.23 2.80 1.14
CA ARG A 31 -19.77 4.15 1.44
C ARG A 31 -18.23 4.24 1.47
N ASN A 32 -17.56 3.24 2.04
CA ASN A 32 -16.11 3.20 2.08
C ASN A 32 -15.51 3.04 0.68
N TRP A 33 -16.09 2.20 -0.18
CA TRP A 33 -15.67 2.08 -1.57
C TRP A 33 -15.88 3.36 -2.36
N VAL A 34 -17.02 4.03 -2.20
CA VAL A 34 -17.28 5.32 -2.86
C VAL A 34 -16.26 6.36 -2.41
N ARG A 35 -15.94 6.45 -1.12
CA ARG A 35 -14.91 7.37 -0.61
C ARG A 35 -13.52 7.03 -1.14
N GLN A 36 -13.19 5.75 -1.33
CA GLN A 36 -11.92 5.37 -1.92
C GLN A 36 -11.87 5.75 -3.40
N ALA A 37 -12.94 5.51 -4.17
CA ALA A 37 -13.04 5.95 -5.56
C ALA A 37 -12.98 7.49 -5.70
N GLU A 38 -13.56 8.24 -4.75
CA GLU A 38 -13.41 9.70 -4.68
C GLU A 38 -11.94 10.12 -4.45
N ARG A 39 -11.16 9.36 -3.68
CA ARG A 39 -9.71 9.62 -3.53
C ARG A 39 -8.95 9.28 -4.80
N ASP A 40 -9.22 8.11 -5.37
CA ASP A 40 -8.55 7.60 -6.57
C ASP A 40 -8.79 8.51 -7.80
N SER A 41 -9.92 9.23 -7.82
CA SER A 41 -10.24 10.26 -8.84
C SER A 41 -9.79 11.68 -8.48
N GLY A 42 -9.16 11.89 -7.32
CA GLY A 42 -8.73 13.21 -6.84
C GLY A 42 -9.86 14.12 -6.33
N ALA A 43 -11.10 13.65 -6.30
CA ALA A 43 -12.25 14.40 -5.78
C ALA A 43 -12.25 14.55 -4.24
N ARG A 44 -11.42 13.75 -3.54
CA ARG A 44 -11.30 13.78 -2.09
C ARG A 44 -9.83 13.63 -1.67
N PRO A 45 -9.36 14.36 -0.64
CA PRO A 45 -8.02 14.17 -0.11
C PRO A 45 -7.83 12.80 0.54
N GLY A 46 -6.61 12.29 0.43
CA GLY A 46 -6.14 11.04 1.03
C GLY A 46 -5.42 10.15 0.02
N ALA A 47 -4.66 9.17 0.53
CA ALA A 47 -3.91 8.25 -0.33
C ALA A 47 -4.84 7.43 -1.23
N THR A 48 -4.54 7.48 -2.53
CA THR A 48 -5.13 6.63 -3.56
C THR A 48 -4.74 5.17 -3.35
N THR A 49 -5.44 4.28 -4.04
CA THR A 49 -5.14 2.85 -4.04
C THR A 49 -3.75 2.59 -4.60
N ASP A 50 -3.37 3.27 -5.69
CA ASP A 50 -2.05 3.14 -6.33
C ASP A 50 -0.91 3.59 -5.41
N GLU A 51 -1.05 4.75 -4.76
CA GLU A 51 -0.06 5.23 -3.79
C GLU A 51 0.17 4.22 -2.65
N ARG A 52 -0.91 3.60 -2.15
CA ARG A 52 -0.81 2.59 -1.09
C ARG A 52 -0.09 1.33 -1.56
N GLU A 53 -0.34 0.89 -2.79
CA GLU A 53 0.35 -0.26 -3.38
C GLU A 53 1.83 0.05 -3.62
N ARG A 54 2.14 1.24 -4.11
CA ARG A 54 3.51 1.68 -4.32
C ARG A 54 4.29 1.75 -3.01
N ILE A 55 3.70 2.28 -1.94
CA ILE A 55 4.31 2.30 -0.60
C ILE A 55 4.62 0.88 -0.13
N LYS A 56 3.66 -0.04 -0.23
CA LYS A 56 3.88 -1.46 0.17
C LYS A 56 5.01 -2.11 -0.62
N ALA A 57 5.09 -1.85 -1.92
CA ALA A 57 6.14 -2.38 -2.78
C ALA A 57 7.51 -1.82 -2.37
N LEU A 58 7.61 -0.50 -2.15
CA LEU A 58 8.84 0.15 -1.71
C LEU A 58 9.28 -0.32 -0.32
N GLU A 59 8.34 -0.51 0.62
CA GLU A 59 8.65 -1.05 1.94
C GLU A 59 9.19 -2.47 1.86
N ARG A 60 8.68 -3.29 0.94
CA ARG A 60 9.19 -4.64 0.69
C ARG A 60 10.61 -4.60 0.14
N GLU A 61 10.83 -3.82 -0.92
CA GLU A 61 12.14 -3.65 -1.54
C GLU A 61 13.17 -3.12 -0.51
N ASN A 62 12.77 -2.15 0.32
CA ASN A 62 13.65 -1.61 1.35
C ASN A 62 14.07 -2.66 2.38
N ARG A 63 13.15 -3.56 2.78
CA ARG A 63 13.48 -4.67 3.68
C ARG A 63 14.48 -5.65 3.04
N GLU A 64 14.24 -6.01 1.79
CA GLU A 64 15.12 -6.92 1.03
C GLU A 64 16.52 -6.31 0.85
N LEU A 65 16.60 -5.04 0.48
CA LEU A 65 17.87 -4.30 0.36
C LEU A 65 18.62 -4.19 1.68
N ARG A 66 17.90 -3.96 2.80
CA ARG A 66 18.53 -3.93 4.13
C ARG A 66 19.13 -5.28 4.50
N GLN A 67 18.40 -6.37 4.23
CA GLN A 67 18.88 -7.72 4.49
C GLN A 67 20.10 -8.05 3.62
N ALA A 68 20.07 -7.73 2.33
CA ALA A 68 21.21 -7.95 1.43
C ALA A 68 22.45 -7.16 1.89
N ASN A 69 22.27 -5.89 2.27
CA ASN A 69 23.36 -5.07 2.79
C ASN A 69 23.95 -5.62 4.09
N GLU A 70 23.13 -6.20 4.96
CA GLU A 70 23.63 -6.84 6.19
C GLU A 70 24.51 -8.06 5.88
N ILE A 71 24.09 -8.91 4.93
CA ILE A 71 24.86 -10.07 4.49
C ILE A 71 26.20 -9.61 3.90
N LEU A 72 26.18 -8.61 3.02
CA LEU A 72 27.40 -8.08 2.40
C LEU A 72 28.36 -7.48 3.42
N ARG A 73 27.86 -6.77 4.44
CA ARG A 73 28.69 -6.24 5.53
C ARG A 73 29.33 -7.36 6.33
N LYS A 74 28.57 -8.40 6.69
CA LYS A 74 29.09 -9.57 7.42
C LYS A 74 30.15 -10.31 6.60
N ALA A 75 29.91 -10.53 5.31
CA ALA A 75 30.86 -11.16 4.41
C ALA A 75 32.15 -10.33 4.29
N SER A 76 32.02 -9.01 4.11
CA SER A 76 33.17 -8.09 4.03
C SER A 76 34.02 -8.13 5.30
N ALA A 77 33.38 -8.12 6.47
CA ALA A 77 34.08 -8.24 7.76
C ALA A 77 34.81 -9.59 7.90
N TYR A 78 34.17 -10.68 7.50
CA TYR A 78 34.77 -12.02 7.52
C TYR A 78 36.03 -12.09 6.63
N PHE A 79 35.93 -11.63 5.38
CA PHE A 79 37.07 -11.64 4.45
C PHE A 79 38.21 -10.71 4.91
N ALA A 80 37.89 -9.54 5.46
CA ALA A 80 38.90 -8.64 6.01
C ALA A 80 39.66 -9.29 7.19
N ALA A 81 38.96 -9.99 8.09
CA ALA A 81 39.59 -10.70 9.20
C ALA A 81 40.48 -11.86 8.73
N ALA A 82 40.02 -12.63 7.74
CA ALA A 82 40.81 -13.73 7.16
C ALA A 82 42.10 -13.23 6.48
N GLU A 83 42.03 -12.09 5.79
CA GLU A 83 43.20 -11.48 5.16
C GLU A 83 44.21 -10.97 6.20
N LEU A 84 43.75 -10.41 7.32
CA LEU A 84 44.62 -10.00 8.43
C LEU A 84 45.33 -11.20 9.08
N ASP A 85 44.63 -12.31 9.32
CA ASP A 85 45.20 -13.54 9.87
C ASP A 85 46.25 -14.18 8.93
N ARG A 86 46.03 -14.11 7.62
CA ARG A 86 47.01 -14.60 6.62
C ARG A 86 48.30 -13.79 6.65
N ARG A 87 48.21 -12.47 6.81
CA ARG A 87 49.37 -11.56 6.85
C ARG A 87 50.19 -11.69 8.13
N SER A 88 49.55 -11.98 9.26
CA SER A 88 50.27 -12.13 10.55
C SER A 88 51.07 -13.43 10.66
N LYS A 89 50.80 -14.42 9.80
CA LYS A 89 51.50 -15.71 9.74
C LYS A 89 52.64 -15.77 8.71
N GLN A 90 52.87 -14.69 7.96
CA GLN A 90 54.01 -14.52 7.04
C GLN A 90 55.12 -13.72 7.73
#